data_AF-A0A1V3S2Z4-F1
#
_entry.id   AF-A0A1V3S2Z4-F1
#
_cell.length_a   1.000
_cell.length_b   1.000
_cell.length_c   1.000
_cell.angle_alpha   90.00
_cell.angle_beta   90.00
_cell.angle_gamma   90.00
#
_symmetry.space_group_name_H-M   'P 1'
#
loop_
_entity.id
_entity.type
_entity.pdbx_description
1 polymer ?
#
loop_
_entity_poly.entity_id
_entity_poly.type
_entity_poly.pdbx_seq_one_letter_code
_entity_poly.pdbx_strand_id
1 'polypeptide(L)'
;MTAYTLKTGRGQHRKYLPYVFTEQGAIMAAMVLNSARAVEVSVYVVRAFVRLREAAVQHKDLAQRLASLEEKTEHLATQHEVFSRNTRNQLRQVFDALRELTKPPDPPKRPIGFVTPEDKKDKPSSTKEKAPGKKV
;
A
#
# COMPACT_ATOMS: atom_id res chain seq x y z
N MET A 1 -36.36 12.92 -73.98
CA MET A 1 -36.26 11.95 -72.87
C MET A 1 -34.87 12.07 -72.27
N THR A 2 -34.73 12.77 -71.15
CA THR A 2 -33.44 13.03 -70.49
C THR A 2 -33.19 11.98 -69.40
N ALA A 3 -32.21 11.12 -69.62
CA ALA A 3 -31.76 10.13 -68.65
C ALA A 3 -30.87 10.78 -67.59
N TYR A 4 -31.24 10.68 -66.32
CA TYR A 4 -30.44 11.17 -65.19
C TYR A 4 -29.57 10.02 -64.68
N THR A 5 -28.27 10.05 -64.98
CA THR A 5 -27.32 9.06 -64.47
C THR A 5 -26.92 9.42 -63.03
N LEU A 6 -27.23 8.54 -62.08
CA LEU A 6 -26.78 8.65 -60.70
C LEU A 6 -25.24 8.52 -60.68
N LYS A 7 -24.55 9.59 -60.24
CA LYS A 7 -23.08 9.66 -60.20
C LYS A 7 -22.46 8.46 -59.46
N THR A 8 -21.59 7.74 -60.16
CA THR A 8 -20.72 6.66 -59.69
C THR A 8 -19.68 7.20 -58.71
N GLY A 9 -19.99 7.25 -57.40
CA GLY A 9 -19.00 7.68 -56.40
C GLY A 9 -19.52 7.93 -54.99
N ARG A 10 -20.85 7.96 -54.76
CA ARG A 10 -21.39 8.04 -53.40
C ARG A 10 -21.36 6.65 -52.74
N GLY A 11 -20.50 6.49 -51.73
CA GLY A 11 -20.45 5.26 -50.90
C GLY A 11 -19.23 4.36 -51.13
N GLN A 12 -18.26 4.73 -51.97
CA GLN A 12 -17.07 3.91 -52.21
C GLN A 12 -16.14 3.75 -50.98
N HIS A 13 -16.22 4.67 -50.02
CA HIS A 13 -15.42 4.61 -48.79
C HIS A 13 -16.31 4.52 -47.55
N ARG A 14 -15.96 3.58 -46.67
CA ARG A 14 -16.64 3.36 -45.38
C ARG A 14 -16.43 4.61 -44.50
N LYS A 15 -17.47 5.43 -44.36
CA LYS A 15 -17.42 6.71 -43.62
C LYS A 15 -17.26 6.52 -42.10
N TYR A 16 -17.63 5.35 -41.61
CA TYR A 16 -17.50 4.93 -40.22
C TYR A 16 -16.87 3.54 -40.17
N LEU A 17 -16.29 3.20 -39.02
CA LEU A 17 -15.89 1.82 -38.73
C LEU A 17 -17.17 1.06 -38.29
N PRO A 18 -17.85 0.26 -39.13
CA PRO A 18 -18.86 -0.67 -38.70
C PRO A 18 -18.27 -1.51 -37.60
N TYR A 19 -18.93 -1.40 -36.47
CA TYR A 19 -18.78 -2.23 -35.30
C TYR A 19 -19.26 -3.66 -35.56
N VAL A 20 -19.25 -4.16 -36.81
CA VAL A 20 -19.71 -5.50 -37.22
C VAL A 20 -18.90 -6.64 -36.59
N PHE A 21 -17.79 -6.32 -35.95
CA PHE A 21 -16.96 -7.26 -35.19
C PHE A 21 -17.29 -7.29 -33.70
N THR A 22 -18.38 -6.66 -33.25
CA THR A 22 -18.93 -6.84 -31.89
C THR A 22 -20.17 -7.73 -31.95
N GLU A 23 -20.65 -8.21 -30.80
CA GLU A 23 -21.82 -9.09 -30.71
C GLU A 23 -23.03 -8.54 -31.46
N GLN A 24 -23.37 -7.27 -31.22
CA GLN A 24 -24.50 -6.59 -31.87
C GLN A 24 -24.22 -6.33 -33.35
N GLY A 25 -22.96 -6.08 -33.69
CA GLY A 25 -22.53 -5.84 -35.06
C GLY A 25 -22.62 -7.06 -35.97
N ALA A 26 -22.27 -8.25 -35.45
CA ALA A 26 -22.37 -9.49 -36.20
C ALA A 26 -23.85 -9.81 -36.51
N ILE A 27 -24.74 -9.56 -35.55
CA ILE A 27 -26.19 -9.72 -35.74
C ILE A 27 -26.71 -8.73 -36.79
N MET A 28 -26.35 -7.45 -36.67
CA MET A 28 -26.77 -6.43 -37.65
C MET A 28 -26.30 -6.74 -39.07
N ALA A 29 -25.07 -7.24 -39.23
CA ALA A 29 -24.55 -7.66 -40.54
C ALA A 29 -25.36 -8.83 -41.12
N ALA A 30 -25.71 -9.82 -40.30
CA ALA A 30 -26.52 -10.96 -40.74
C ALA A 30 -27.94 -10.54 -41.15
N MET A 31 -28.54 -9.57 -40.47
CA MET A 31 -29.85 -9.02 -40.84
C MET A 31 -29.82 -8.29 -42.18
N VAL A 32 -28.73 -7.56 -42.48
CA VAL A 32 -28.56 -6.88 -43.77
C VAL A 32 -28.33 -7.87 -44.92
N LEU A 33 -27.56 -8.94 -44.68
CA LEU A 33 -27.24 -9.95 -45.69
C LEU A 33 -28.38 -10.97 -45.91
N ASN A 34 -29.25 -11.18 -44.91
CA ASN A 34 -30.46 -12.00 -44.96
C ASN A 34 -30.28 -13.39 -45.62
N SER A 35 -29.17 -14.07 -45.35
CA SER A 35 -28.92 -15.45 -45.82
C SER A 35 -28.79 -16.40 -44.64
N ALA A 36 -29.24 -17.66 -44.81
CA ALA A 36 -29.14 -18.68 -43.77
C ALA A 36 -27.71 -18.86 -43.26
N ARG A 37 -26.72 -18.77 -44.17
CA ARG A 37 -25.30 -18.83 -43.82
C ARG A 37 -24.84 -17.63 -42.99
N ALA A 38 -25.29 -16.41 -43.30
CA ALA A 38 -24.93 -15.22 -42.53
C ALA A 38 -25.51 -15.27 -41.12
N VAL A 39 -26.74 -15.76 -40.97
CA VAL A 39 -27.37 -15.98 -39.66
C VAL A 39 -26.56 -16.97 -38.84
N GLU A 40 -26.20 -18.12 -39.42
CA GLU A 40 -25.39 -19.15 -38.74
C GLU A 40 -24.03 -18.59 -38.25
N VAL A 41 -23.31 -17.89 -39.12
CA VAL A 41 -22.00 -17.30 -38.79
C VAL A 41 -22.13 -16.25 -37.68
N SER A 42 -23.18 -15.41 -37.68
CA SER A 42 -23.38 -14.41 -36.63
C SER A 42 -23.57 -15.04 -35.25
N VAL A 43 -24.27 -16.18 -35.15
CA VAL A 43 -24.44 -16.92 -33.90
C VAL A 43 -23.10 -17.45 -33.39
N TYR A 44 -22.24 -17.97 -34.26
CA TYR A 44 -20.90 -18.41 -33.87
C TYR A 44 -20.04 -17.26 -33.35
N VAL A 45 -20.05 -16.11 -34.05
CA VAL A 45 -19.28 -14.93 -33.64
C VAL A 45 -19.74 -14.44 -32.27
N VAL A 46 -21.05 -14.27 -32.05
CA VAL A 46 -21.60 -13.85 -30.75
C VAL A 46 -21.20 -14.81 -29.64
N ARG A 47 -21.33 -16.13 -29.85
CA ARG A 47 -20.92 -17.14 -28.86
C ARG A 47 -19.44 -17.06 -28.50
N ALA A 48 -18.57 -16.78 -29.47
CA ALA A 48 -17.14 -16.61 -29.22
C ALA A 48 -16.86 -15.37 -28.36
N PHE A 49 -17.52 -14.24 -28.64
CA PHE A 49 -17.36 -13.01 -27.87
C PHE A 49 -17.90 -13.12 -26.44
N VAL A 50 -19.05 -13.77 -26.24
CA VAL A 50 -19.60 -14.04 -24.90
C VAL A 50 -18.63 -14.87 -24.07
N ARG A 51 -18.09 -15.96 -24.63
CA ARG A 51 -17.11 -16.81 -23.93
C ARG A 51 -15.80 -16.07 -23.61
N LEU A 52 -15.33 -15.22 -24.52
CA LEU A 52 -14.15 -14.39 -24.28
C LEU A 52 -14.38 -13.41 -23.12
N ARG A 53 -15.56 -12.80 -23.05
CA ARG A 53 -15.94 -11.89 -21.96
C ARG A 53 -16.09 -12.62 -20.63
N GLU A 54 -16.71 -13.79 -20.64
CA GLU A 54 -16.80 -14.66 -19.46
C GLU A 54 -15.40 -15.01 -18.94
N ALA A 55 -14.50 -15.46 -19.81
CA ALA A 55 -13.12 -15.75 -19.45
C ALA A 55 -12.37 -14.52 -18.91
N ALA A 56 -12.61 -13.33 -19.48
CA ALA A 56 -12.03 -12.08 -18.98
C ALA A 56 -12.58 -11.65 -17.61
N VAL A 57 -13.79 -12.10 -17.25
CA VAL A 57 -14.46 -11.75 -15.98
C VAL A 57 -14.26 -12.82 -14.90
N GLN A 58 -13.93 -14.06 -15.27
CA GLN A 58 -13.79 -15.22 -14.37
C GLN A 58 -12.86 -14.99 -13.17
N HIS A 59 -11.90 -14.07 -13.27
CA HIS A 59 -10.95 -13.81 -12.19
C HIS A 59 -11.16 -12.48 -11.47
N LYS A 60 -12.27 -11.76 -11.71
CA LYS A 60 -12.57 -10.52 -10.96
C LYS A 60 -12.69 -10.78 -9.46
N ASP A 61 -13.40 -11.84 -9.08
CA ASP A 61 -13.57 -12.22 -7.68
C ASP A 61 -12.23 -12.60 -7.04
N LEU A 62 -11.34 -13.26 -7.79
CA LEU A 62 -10.00 -13.60 -7.35
C LEU A 62 -9.12 -12.35 -7.17
N ALA A 63 -9.15 -11.42 -8.14
CA ALA A 63 -8.43 -10.16 -8.05
C ALA A 63 -8.90 -9.32 -6.85
N GLN A 64 -10.20 -9.29 -6.59
CA GLN A 64 -10.77 -8.58 -5.44
C GLN A 64 -10.35 -9.24 -4.11
N ARG A 65 -10.33 -10.58 -4.05
CA ARG A 65 -9.85 -11.30 -2.87
C ARG A 65 -8.35 -11.04 -2.64
N LEU A 66 -7.53 -11.04 -3.68
CA LEU A 66 -6.10 -10.72 -3.58
C LEU A 66 -5.89 -9.29 -3.06
N ALA A 67 -6.57 -8.30 -3.62
CA ALA A 67 -6.49 -6.92 -3.13
C ALA A 67 -6.86 -6.80 -1.63
N SER A 68 -7.90 -7.52 -1.20
CA SER A 68 -8.30 -7.53 0.22
C SER A 68 -7.28 -8.22 1.14
N LEU A 69 -6.50 -9.16 0.61
CA LEU A 69 -5.43 -9.82 1.35
C LEU A 69 -4.20 -8.92 1.43
N GLU A 70 -3.84 -8.26 0.32
CA GLU A 70 -2.75 -7.27 0.27
C GLU A 70 -2.97 -6.17 1.32
N GLU A 71 -4.16 -5.56 1.36
CA GLU A 71 -4.53 -4.54 2.34
C GLU A 71 -4.37 -5.04 3.79
N LYS A 72 -4.85 -6.26 4.09
CA LYS A 72 -4.69 -6.86 5.43
C LYS A 72 -3.21 -7.09 5.79
N THR A 73 -2.40 -7.53 4.83
CA THR A 73 -0.97 -7.76 5.07
C THR A 73 -0.21 -6.46 5.30
N GLU A 74 -0.55 -5.38 4.59
CA GLU A 74 0.03 -4.05 4.81
C GLU A 74 -0.34 -3.50 6.19
N HIS A 75 -1.60 -3.68 6.61
CA HIS A 75 -2.03 -3.32 7.96
C HIS A 75 -1.30 -4.10 9.05
N LEU A 76 -1.12 -5.40 8.87
CA LEU A 76 -0.37 -6.22 9.83
C LEU A 76 1.11 -5.81 9.88
N ALA A 77 1.72 -5.53 8.73
CA ALA A 77 3.11 -5.09 8.65
C ALA A 77 3.33 -3.74 9.37
N THR A 78 2.44 -2.77 9.15
CA THR A 78 2.48 -1.46 9.82
C THR A 78 2.26 -1.58 11.33
N GLN A 79 1.30 -2.40 11.77
CA GLN A 79 1.08 -2.69 13.18
C GLN A 79 2.33 -3.31 13.84
N HIS A 80 2.95 -4.27 13.17
CA HIS A 80 4.15 -4.93 13.67
C HIS A 80 5.35 -3.96 13.78
N GLU A 81 5.50 -3.05 12.81
CA GLU A 81 6.54 -2.02 12.87
C GLU A 81 6.33 -1.07 14.06
N VAL A 82 5.10 -0.58 14.25
CA VAL A 82 4.76 0.31 15.37
C VAL A 82 4.96 -0.39 16.70
N PHE A 83 4.47 -1.62 16.85
CA PHE A 83 4.63 -2.42 18.06
C PHE A 83 6.12 -2.66 18.38
N SER A 84 6.91 -3.03 17.38
CA SER A 84 8.35 -3.29 17.53
C SER A 84 9.11 -2.04 17.94
N ARG A 85 8.78 -0.87 17.36
CA ARG A 85 9.36 0.42 17.73
C ARG A 85 9.06 0.79 19.19
N ASN A 86 7.79 0.68 19.60
CA ASN A 86 7.38 0.98 20.98
C ASN A 86 8.07 0.05 21.99
N THR A 87 8.08 -1.26 21.70
CA THR A 87 8.72 -2.26 22.54
C THR A 87 10.22 -2.00 22.67
N ARG A 88 10.90 -1.65 21.57
CA ARG A 88 12.33 -1.33 21.59
C ARG A 88 12.63 -0.10 22.45
N ASN A 89 11.76 0.91 22.42
CA ASN A 89 11.91 2.11 23.26
C ASN A 89 11.72 1.79 24.74
N GLN A 90 10.71 1.00 25.08
CA GLN A 90 10.45 0.55 26.45
C GLN A 90 11.60 -0.29 27.00
N LEU A 91 12.08 -1.26 26.22
CA LEU A 91 13.22 -2.10 26.61
C LEU A 91 14.48 -1.27 26.84
N ARG A 92 14.74 -0.26 25.99
CA ARG A 92 15.89 0.63 26.18
C ARG A 92 15.80 1.40 27.49
N GLN A 93 14.63 1.95 27.84
CA GLN A 93 14.43 2.65 29.11
C GLN A 93 14.68 1.75 30.33
N VAL A 94 14.15 0.53 30.30
CA VAL A 94 14.40 -0.45 31.38
C VAL A 94 15.88 -0.78 31.48
N PHE A 95 16.55 -0.99 30.34
CA PHE A 95 17.98 -1.31 30.31
C PHE A 95 18.85 -0.16 30.84
N ASP A 96 18.50 1.08 30.49
CA ASP A 96 19.19 2.28 30.98
C ASP A 96 19.02 2.43 32.49
N ALA A 97 17.82 2.19 33.03
CA ALA A 97 17.57 2.21 34.48
C ALA A 97 18.35 1.11 35.23
N LEU A 98 18.39 -0.12 34.70
CA LEU A 98 19.21 -1.20 35.27
C LEU A 98 20.71 -0.86 35.24
N ARG A 99 21.17 -0.20 34.18
CA ARG A 99 22.56 0.25 34.06
C ARG A 99 22.90 1.34 35.06
N GLU A 100 21.96 2.21 35.39
CA GLU A 100 22.13 3.24 36.41
C GLU A 100 22.24 2.66 37.82
N LEU A 101 21.41 1.66 38.15
CA LEU A 101 21.47 0.97 39.45
C LEU A 101 22.75 0.13 39.64
N THR A 102 23.41 -0.27 38.55
CA THR A 102 24.64 -1.07 38.58
C THR A 102 25.91 -0.23 38.47
N LYS A 103 25.82 1.11 38.35
CA LYS A 103 27.01 1.97 38.38
C LYS A 103 27.66 1.86 39.77
N PRO A 104 28.93 1.43 39.85
CA PRO A 104 29.63 1.38 41.13
C PRO A 104 29.69 2.78 41.75
N PRO A 105 29.53 2.90 43.08
CA PRO A 105 29.53 4.20 43.76
C PRO A 105 30.84 4.94 43.49
N ASP A 106 30.74 6.24 43.20
CA ASP A 106 31.91 7.08 42.92
C ASP A 106 32.91 6.97 44.09
N PRO A 107 34.19 6.67 43.82
CA PRO A 107 35.18 6.54 44.87
C PRO A 107 35.29 7.86 45.63
N PRO A 108 35.34 7.84 46.97
CA PRO A 108 35.37 9.06 47.77
C PRO A 108 36.55 9.92 47.33
N LYS A 109 36.27 11.19 47.01
CA LYS A 109 37.28 12.16 46.62
C LYS A 109 38.26 12.31 47.78
N ARG A 110 39.48 11.80 47.58
CA ARG A 110 40.57 12.01 48.53
C ARG A 110 40.82 13.52 48.61
N PRO A 111 40.77 14.14 49.80
CA PRO A 111 41.16 15.53 49.92
C PRO A 111 42.61 15.64 49.46
N ILE A 112 42.87 16.58 48.54
CA ILE A 112 44.22 16.86 48.07
C ILE A 112 44.88 17.70 49.17
N GLY A 113 45.79 17.08 49.94
CA GLY A 113 46.52 17.72 51.04
C GLY A 113 47.20 16.70 51.96
N PHE A 114 48.09 17.17 52.84
CA PHE A 114 48.74 16.35 53.87
C PHE A 114 47.80 16.23 55.07
N VAL A 115 47.07 15.11 55.18
CA VAL A 115 46.26 14.81 56.37
C VAL A 115 47.08 13.96 57.33
N THR A 116 47.30 14.46 58.54
CA THR A 116 47.91 13.71 59.64
C THR A 116 46.90 12.75 60.28
N PRO A 117 47.32 11.63 60.88
CA PRO A 117 46.43 10.52 61.24
C PRO A 117 45.39 10.79 62.36
N GLU A 118 45.30 12.00 62.91
CA GLU A 118 44.53 12.26 64.13
C GLU A 118 43.11 12.83 63.92
N ASP A 119 42.77 13.35 62.73
CA ASP A 119 41.46 14.00 62.48
C ASP A 119 40.29 13.03 62.20
N LYS A 120 40.45 11.75 62.49
CA LYS A 120 39.42 10.73 62.19
C LYS A 120 38.27 10.66 63.21
N LYS A 121 38.23 11.54 64.21
CA LYS A 121 37.14 11.57 65.19
C LYS A 121 36.36 12.87 65.09
N ASP A 122 35.05 12.67 64.90
CA ASP A 122 33.96 13.59 65.17
C ASP A 122 33.42 14.46 64.00
N LYS A 123 32.26 13.96 63.52
CA LYS A 123 31.04 14.72 63.15
C LYS A 123 31.01 15.42 61.77
N PRO A 124 29.86 16.02 61.38
CA PRO A 124 28.56 15.39 61.11
C PRO A 124 28.07 15.79 59.69
N SER A 125 27.38 14.93 58.94
CA SER A 125 26.87 15.35 57.62
C SER A 125 25.57 16.14 57.76
N SER A 126 25.69 17.46 57.92
CA SER A 126 24.58 18.41 57.80
C SER A 126 24.22 18.64 56.33
N THR A 127 22.94 18.42 56.04
CA THR A 127 22.10 18.95 54.96
C THR A 127 22.59 20.27 54.35
N LYS A 128 22.53 20.40 53.01
CA LYS A 128 22.27 21.70 52.34
C LYS A 128 21.76 21.52 50.90
N GLU A 129 20.43 21.60 50.84
CA GLU A 129 19.58 22.20 49.81
C GLU A 129 20.22 23.34 48.99
N LYS A 130 20.04 23.32 47.66
CA LYS A 130 19.81 24.55 46.85
C LYS A 130 19.21 24.25 45.46
N ALA A 131 17.96 24.68 45.27
CA ALA A 131 17.26 24.80 43.98
C ALA A 131 17.59 26.16 43.29
N PRO A 132 16.89 26.59 42.22
CA PRO A 132 16.99 26.12 40.83
C PRO A 132 17.44 27.25 39.87
N GLY A 133 18.00 26.88 38.70
CA GLY A 133 18.47 27.83 37.67
C GLY A 133 17.67 27.74 36.37
N LYS A 134 16.77 28.71 36.18
CA LYS A 134 15.99 29.00 34.97
C LYS A 134 16.91 29.47 33.84
N LYS A 135 16.74 28.98 32.61
CA LYS A 135 17.21 29.67 31.41
C LYS A 135 16.10 29.73 30.36
N VAL A 136 15.98 30.94 29.85
CA VAL A 136 15.09 31.47 28.82
C VAL A 136 15.50 30.95 27.45
#